data_AF-A0A0Q7IQB0-F1
#
_entry.id   AF-A0A0Q7IQB0-F1
#
_cell.length_a   1.000
_cell.length_b   1.000
_cell.length_c   1.000
_cell.angle_alpha   90.00
_cell.angle_beta   90.00
_cell.angle_gamma   90.00
#
_symmetry.space_group_name_H-M   'P 1'
#
loop_
_entity.id
_entity.type
_entity.pdbx_description
1 polymer ?
#
loop_
_entity_poly.entity_id
_entity_poly.type
_entity_poly.pdbx_seq_one_letter_code
_entity_poly.pdbx_strand_id
1 'polypeptide(L)'
;MKITDWIQAIGSVASVAVAYLAFRISKNALNISKETLDVSEQAKNIAEAGVRMANSSLYLTKELSHIAHRCIIYPERFYLHNGQWAITFRNNGVGLAFNVRVELYVRDRENVFGDPNKKTAIGSRVINPNSEQTFIVEESGLSLLIFEETPATISWETLSGAKYEAKWIFSQRASGEELFSLLEETKIEE
;
A
#
# COMPACT_ATOMS: atom_id res chain seq x y z
N MET A 1 92.32 -27.10 16.40
CA MET A 1 91.07 -26.57 15.79
C MET A 1 91.36 -25.17 15.28
N LYS A 2 91.10 -24.87 14.01
CA LYS A 2 91.47 -23.58 13.41
C LYS A 2 90.37 -22.55 13.70
N ILE A 3 90.73 -21.27 13.83
CA ILE A 3 89.78 -20.16 14.08
C ILE A 3 88.66 -20.11 13.02
N THR A 4 88.97 -20.53 11.79
CA THR A 4 88.03 -20.68 10.68
C THR A 4 86.89 -21.66 10.97
N ASP A 5 87.18 -22.75 11.69
CA ASP A 5 86.19 -23.79 12.00
C ASP A 5 85.16 -23.27 13.03
N TRP A 6 85.61 -22.45 13.99
CA TRP A 6 84.75 -21.76 14.96
C TRP A 6 83.85 -20.72 14.29
N ILE A 7 84.39 -19.92 13.37
CA ILE A 7 83.62 -18.91 12.63
C ILE A 7 82.54 -19.60 11.79
N GLN A 8 82.87 -20.71 11.13
CA GLN A 8 81.93 -21.49 10.33
C GLN A 8 80.85 -22.15 11.19
N ALA A 9 81.19 -22.66 12.37
CA ALA A 9 80.23 -23.22 13.33
C ALA A 9 79.27 -22.15 13.87
N ILE A 10 79.78 -20.98 14.26
CA ILE A 10 78.95 -19.86 14.76
C ILE A 10 78.03 -19.34 13.66
N GLY A 11 78.53 -19.17 12.43
CA GLY A 11 77.70 -18.77 11.28
C GLY A 11 76.59 -19.77 10.97
N SER A 12 76.88 -21.07 11.10
CA SER A 12 75.88 -22.14 10.90
C SER A 12 74.79 -22.07 11.97
N VAL A 13 75.14 -21.92 13.25
CA VAL A 13 74.15 -21.79 14.35
C VAL A 13 73.31 -20.53 14.21
N ALA A 14 73.93 -19.40 13.85
CA ALA A 14 73.21 -18.15 13.59
C ALA A 14 72.22 -18.30 12.43
N SER A 15 72.62 -18.97 11.34
CA SER A 15 71.74 -19.20 10.19
C SER A 15 70.52 -20.07 10.54
N VAL A 16 70.70 -21.12 11.36
CA VAL A 16 69.61 -21.97 11.85
C VAL A 16 68.67 -21.19 12.77
N ALA A 17 69.20 -20.35 13.66
CA ALA A 17 68.39 -19.50 14.53
C ALA A 17 67.53 -18.50 13.72
N VAL A 18 68.11 -17.88 12.70
CA VAL A 18 67.39 -16.97 11.79
C VAL A 18 66.31 -17.73 11.00
N ALA A 19 66.63 -18.92 10.48
CA ALA A 19 65.67 -19.75 9.77
C ALA A 19 64.50 -20.19 10.67
N TYR A 20 64.78 -20.55 11.92
CA TYR A 20 63.75 -20.90 12.90
C TYR A 20 62.84 -19.70 13.23
N LEU A 21 63.42 -18.51 13.41
CA LEU A 21 62.66 -17.30 13.66
C LEU A 21 61.78 -16.94 12.45
N ALA A 22 62.34 -16.99 11.25
CA ALA A 22 61.60 -16.76 10.00
C ALA A 22 60.44 -17.75 9.85
N PHE A 23 60.68 -19.04 10.13
CA PHE A 23 59.61 -20.06 10.11
C PHE A 23 58.49 -19.75 11.10
N ARG A 24 58.82 -19.34 12.34
CA ARG A 24 57.80 -18.95 13.33
C ARG A 24 56.99 -17.74 12.89
N ILE A 25 57.65 -16.71 12.34
CA ILE A 25 56.98 -15.52 11.82
C ILE A 25 56.04 -15.90 10.67
N SER A 26 56.50 -16.69 9.70
CA SER A 26 55.67 -17.17 8.59
C SER A 26 54.48 -17.98 9.06
N LYS A 27 54.65 -18.85 10.06
CA LYS A 27 53.55 -19.64 10.63
C LYS A 27 52.51 -18.75 11.32
N ASN A 28 52.95 -17.74 12.08
CA ASN A 28 52.05 -16.80 12.74
C ASN A 28 51.31 -15.92 11.73
N ALA A 29 52.02 -15.43 10.70
CA ALA A 29 51.41 -14.65 9.62
C ALA A 29 50.34 -15.46 8.87
N LEU A 30 50.59 -16.75 8.63
CA LEU A 30 49.61 -17.64 8.01
C LEU A 30 48.37 -17.83 8.89
N ASN A 31 48.54 -17.98 10.21
CA ASN A 31 47.41 -18.09 11.14
C ASN A 31 46.57 -16.80 11.15
N ILE A 32 47.21 -15.63 11.27
CA ILE A 32 46.53 -14.33 11.22
C ILE A 32 45.78 -14.15 9.90
N SER A 33 46.38 -14.56 8.77
CA SER A 33 45.73 -14.49 7.47
C SER A 33 44.49 -15.37 7.38
N LYS A 34 44.48 -16.55 8.02
CA LYS A 34 43.30 -17.44 8.08
C LYS A 34 42.21 -16.84 8.94
N GLU A 35 42.55 -16.33 10.12
CA GLU A 35 41.59 -15.65 11.01
C GLU A 35 40.99 -14.42 10.34
N THR A 36 41.80 -13.64 9.62
CA THR A 36 41.32 -12.46 8.87
C THR A 36 40.35 -12.86 7.75
N LEU A 37 40.62 -13.97 7.06
CA LEU A 37 39.72 -14.49 6.02
C LEU A 37 38.37 -14.92 6.61
N ASP A 38 38.38 -15.63 7.76
CA ASP A 38 37.17 -16.06 8.46
C ASP A 38 36.32 -14.85 8.92
N VAL A 39 36.95 -13.83 9.52
CA VAL A 39 36.26 -12.58 9.88
C VAL A 39 35.70 -11.88 8.65
N SER A 40 36.42 -11.85 7.53
CA SER A 40 35.92 -11.27 6.28
C SER A 40 34.70 -12.01 5.73
N GLU A 41 34.68 -13.34 5.84
CA GLU A 41 33.55 -14.16 5.41
C GLU A 41 32.33 -13.94 6.32
N GLN A 42 32.53 -13.88 7.64
CA GLN A 42 31.48 -13.52 8.59
C GLN A 42 30.92 -12.13 8.32
N ALA A 43 31.78 -11.13 8.06
CA ALA A 43 31.35 -9.77 7.74
C ALA A 43 30.52 -9.73 6.45
N LYS A 44 30.89 -10.50 5.43
CA LYS A 44 30.12 -10.64 4.20
C LYS A 44 28.73 -11.23 4.47
N ASN A 45 28.65 -12.31 5.26
CA ASN A 45 27.38 -12.94 5.61
C ASN A 45 26.45 -11.98 6.38
N ILE A 46 27.01 -11.17 7.29
CA ILE A 46 26.26 -10.12 8.00
C ILE A 46 25.75 -9.06 7.03
N ALA A 47 26.59 -8.60 6.09
CA ALA A 47 26.17 -7.61 5.09
C ALA A 47 25.02 -8.14 4.22
N GLU A 48 25.09 -9.39 3.76
CA GLU A 48 24.03 -10.03 2.99
C GLU A 48 22.73 -10.21 3.79
N ALA A 49 22.82 -10.54 5.08
CA ALA A 49 21.67 -10.56 5.97
C ALA A 49 21.06 -9.15 6.13
N GLY A 50 21.89 -8.12 6.30
CA GLY A 50 21.44 -6.73 6.40
C GLY A 50 20.69 -6.26 5.14
N VAL A 51 21.20 -6.59 3.96
CA VAL A 51 20.52 -6.28 2.68
C VAL A 51 19.17 -6.98 2.59
N ARG A 52 19.08 -8.26 2.98
CA ARG A 52 17.80 -8.99 3.01
C ARG A 52 16.79 -8.33 3.94
N MET A 53 17.20 -7.95 5.15
CA MET A 53 16.34 -7.25 6.11
C MET A 53 15.84 -5.90 5.59
N ALA A 54 16.72 -5.12 4.93
CA ALA A 54 16.35 -3.84 4.34
C ALA A 54 15.28 -4.03 3.24
N ASN A 55 15.44 -5.02 2.37
CA ASN A 55 14.47 -5.34 1.33
C ASN A 55 13.11 -5.78 1.92
N SER A 56 13.10 -6.64 2.93
CA SER A 56 11.87 -7.02 3.63
C SER A 56 11.18 -5.83 4.29
N SER A 57 11.94 -4.92 4.90
CA SER A 57 11.40 -3.71 5.54
C SER A 57 10.78 -2.77 4.51
N LEU A 58 11.42 -2.61 3.35
CA LEU A 58 10.88 -1.85 2.23
C LEU A 58 9.59 -2.45 1.70
N TYR A 59 9.52 -3.78 1.55
CA TYR A 59 8.31 -4.48 1.15
C TYR A 59 7.17 -4.23 2.15
N LEU A 60 7.41 -4.41 3.44
CA LEU A 60 6.41 -4.13 4.48
C LEU A 60 5.95 -2.67 4.48
N THR A 61 6.87 -1.73 4.26
CA THR A 61 6.54 -0.30 4.17
C THR A 61 5.61 -0.01 3.00
N LYS A 62 5.85 -0.66 1.84
CA LYS A 62 4.96 -0.54 0.67
C LYS A 62 3.57 -1.11 0.95
N GLU A 63 3.49 -2.30 1.55
CA GLU A 63 2.22 -2.92 1.94
C GLU A 63 1.45 -2.07 2.95
N LEU A 64 2.13 -1.58 4.00
CA LEU A 64 1.53 -0.70 5.00
C LEU A 64 1.07 0.62 4.39
N SER A 65 1.83 1.20 3.46
CA SER A 65 1.41 2.38 2.70
C SER A 65 0.16 2.09 1.87
N HIS A 66 0.10 0.96 1.17
CA HIS A 66 -1.09 0.57 0.42
C HIS A 66 -2.33 0.42 1.32
N ILE A 67 -2.16 -0.19 2.50
CA ILE A 67 -3.22 -0.33 3.50
C ILE A 67 -3.64 1.04 4.04
N ALA A 68 -2.70 1.91 4.39
CA ALA A 68 -2.96 3.22 4.99
C ALA A 68 -3.78 4.16 4.08
N HIS A 69 -3.73 3.96 2.77
CA HIS A 69 -4.49 4.75 1.79
C HIS A 69 -5.75 4.05 1.27
N ARG A 70 -6.05 2.84 1.76
CA ARG A 70 -7.20 2.06 1.29
C ARG A 70 -8.51 2.69 1.78
N CYS A 71 -9.32 3.14 0.84
CA CYS A 71 -10.71 3.50 1.08
C CYS A 71 -11.58 2.27 0.80
N ILE A 72 -12.65 2.09 1.59
CA ILE A 72 -13.66 1.06 1.34
C ILE A 72 -15.01 1.77 1.39
N ILE A 73 -15.48 2.22 0.23
CA ILE A 73 -16.65 3.09 0.13
C ILE A 73 -17.83 2.32 -0.43
N TYR A 74 -18.94 2.34 0.29
CA TYR A 74 -20.18 1.70 -0.15
C TYR A 74 -21.39 2.53 0.27
N PRO A 75 -22.49 2.46 -0.50
CA PRO A 75 -23.73 3.13 -0.14
C PRO A 75 -24.37 2.42 1.05
N GLU A 76 -24.87 3.20 2.00
CA GLU A 76 -25.53 2.70 3.20
C GLU A 76 -27.04 2.91 3.14
N ARG A 77 -27.49 4.07 2.62
CA ARG A 77 -28.89 4.49 2.64
C ARG A 77 -29.21 5.32 1.41
N PHE A 78 -30.42 5.14 0.87
CA PHE A 78 -30.96 5.96 -0.20
C PHE A 78 -32.38 6.39 0.17
N TYR A 79 -32.61 7.70 0.35
CA TYR A 79 -33.84 8.20 0.96
C TYR A 79 -34.16 9.63 0.51
N LEU A 80 -35.36 10.09 0.85
CA LEU A 80 -35.76 11.49 0.66
C LEU A 80 -35.33 12.34 1.86
N HIS A 81 -34.45 13.31 1.64
CA HIS A 81 -34.08 14.33 2.61
C HIS A 81 -34.73 15.66 2.19
N ASN A 82 -35.68 16.17 3.00
CA ASN A 82 -36.39 17.43 2.72
C ASN A 82 -37.00 17.51 1.31
N GLY A 83 -37.51 16.39 0.79
CA GLY A 83 -38.11 16.32 -0.54
C GLY A 83 -37.12 16.18 -1.70
N GLN A 84 -35.83 15.98 -1.41
CA GLN A 84 -34.77 15.73 -2.39
C GLN A 84 -34.17 14.34 -2.20
N TRP A 85 -33.74 13.70 -3.28
CA TRP A 85 -33.08 12.41 -3.20
C TRP A 85 -31.69 12.55 -2.58
N ALA A 86 -31.43 11.72 -1.57
CA ALA A 86 -30.19 11.67 -0.85
C ALA A 86 -29.64 10.24 -0.82
N ILE A 87 -28.33 10.12 -0.95
CA ILE A 87 -27.59 8.87 -0.77
C ILE A 87 -26.49 9.09 0.25
N THR A 88 -26.36 8.18 1.21
CA THR A 88 -25.27 8.19 2.18
C THR A 88 -24.26 7.12 1.81
N PHE A 89 -23.00 7.50 1.68
CA PHE A 89 -21.88 6.59 1.53
C PHE A 89 -21.09 6.51 2.83
N ARG A 90 -20.63 5.31 3.17
CA ARG A 90 -19.74 5.06 4.30
C ARG A 90 -18.36 4.66 3.78
N ASN A 91 -17.32 5.25 4.35
CA ASN A 91 -15.94 4.80 4.16
C ASN A 91 -15.49 3.98 5.37
N ASN A 92 -15.43 2.65 5.25
CA ASN A 92 -14.86 1.76 6.28
C ASN A 92 -13.36 1.50 6.09
N GLY A 93 -12.75 2.19 5.12
CA GLY A 93 -11.32 2.19 4.95
C GLY A 93 -10.62 3.04 6.01
N VAL A 94 -9.30 2.86 6.10
CA VAL A 94 -8.43 3.73 6.90
C VAL A 94 -7.94 4.93 6.09
N GLY A 95 -8.08 4.89 4.77
CA GLY A 95 -7.70 5.95 3.85
C GLY A 95 -8.76 7.06 3.74
N LEU A 96 -8.29 8.28 3.49
CA LEU A 96 -9.11 9.44 3.18
C LEU A 96 -9.48 9.43 1.71
N ALA A 97 -10.78 9.54 1.40
CA ALA A 97 -11.27 9.75 0.04
C ALA A 97 -11.50 11.24 -0.19
N PHE A 98 -10.94 11.79 -1.27
CA PHE A 98 -11.15 13.18 -1.66
C PHE A 98 -11.53 13.31 -3.14
N ASN A 99 -11.86 14.53 -3.57
CA ASN A 99 -12.45 14.81 -4.88
C ASN A 99 -13.67 13.93 -5.18
N VAL A 100 -14.42 13.57 -4.14
CA VAL A 100 -15.55 12.67 -4.25
C VAL A 100 -16.64 13.29 -5.11
N ARG A 101 -17.11 12.53 -6.09
CA ARG A 101 -18.24 12.87 -6.95
C ARG A 101 -19.24 11.73 -6.96
N VAL A 102 -20.50 12.06 -6.75
CA VAL A 102 -21.61 11.13 -6.77
C VAL A 102 -22.57 11.50 -7.89
N GLU A 103 -22.95 10.52 -8.69
CA GLU A 103 -23.95 10.64 -9.75
C GLU A 103 -25.09 9.66 -9.45
N LEU A 104 -26.32 10.13 -9.56
CA LEU A 104 -27.54 9.35 -9.38
C LEU A 104 -28.37 9.42 -10.65
N TYR A 105 -28.94 8.30 -11.04
CA TYR A 105 -29.84 8.23 -12.19
C TYR A 105 -31.27 8.34 -11.68
N VAL A 106 -31.89 9.50 -11.88
CA VAL A 106 -33.20 9.85 -11.33
C VAL A 106 -34.12 10.38 -12.45
N ARG A 107 -35.43 10.19 -12.30
CA ARG A 107 -36.42 10.67 -13.29
C ARG A 107 -36.97 12.02 -12.89
N ASP A 108 -37.33 12.80 -13.90
CA ASP A 108 -38.08 14.03 -13.70
C ASP A 108 -39.55 13.70 -13.40
N ARG A 109 -40.18 14.56 -12.60
CA ARG A 109 -41.60 14.46 -12.18
C ARG A 109 -42.54 14.53 -13.38
N GLU A 110 -42.15 15.25 -14.42
CA GLU A 110 -42.93 15.37 -15.66
C GLU A 110 -42.77 14.14 -16.56
N ASN A 111 -41.74 13.32 -16.34
CA ASN A 111 -41.41 12.16 -17.17
C ASN A 111 -41.12 10.90 -16.33
N VAL A 112 -42.05 10.54 -15.45
CA VAL A 112 -41.92 9.42 -14.50
C VAL A 112 -41.74 8.06 -15.18
N PHE A 113 -42.22 7.92 -16.43
CA PHE A 113 -42.14 6.68 -17.21
C PHE A 113 -41.03 6.68 -18.27
N GLY A 114 -40.28 7.78 -18.41
CA GLY A 114 -39.17 7.88 -19.35
C GLY A 114 -37.86 7.32 -18.81
N ASP A 115 -36.80 7.47 -19.60
CA ASP A 115 -35.46 7.07 -19.19
C ASP A 115 -34.94 7.94 -18.03
N PRO A 116 -34.24 7.36 -17.05
CA PRO A 116 -33.67 8.13 -15.94
C PRO A 116 -32.53 9.03 -16.44
N ASN A 117 -32.50 10.24 -15.91
CA ASN A 117 -31.47 11.23 -16.21
C ASN A 117 -30.36 11.15 -15.16
N LYS A 118 -29.11 11.26 -15.63
CA LYS A 118 -27.95 11.30 -14.75
C LYS A 118 -27.81 12.67 -14.12
N LYS A 119 -27.81 12.74 -12.78
CA LYS A 119 -27.70 13.96 -12.00
C LYS A 119 -26.54 13.88 -11.02
N THR A 120 -25.77 14.95 -10.90
CA THR A 120 -24.67 15.03 -9.93
C THR A 120 -25.23 15.43 -8.57
N ALA A 121 -24.94 14.62 -7.55
CA ALA A 121 -25.32 14.92 -6.18
C ALA A 121 -24.29 15.87 -5.54
N ILE A 122 -24.80 16.77 -4.70
CA ILE A 122 -24.05 17.77 -3.96
C ILE A 122 -23.77 17.22 -2.56
N GLY A 123 -22.52 17.28 -2.13
CA GLY A 123 -22.09 16.83 -0.80
C GLY A 123 -20.64 17.21 -0.55
N SER A 124 -20.09 16.75 0.56
CA SER A 124 -18.66 16.93 0.83
C SER A 124 -17.84 16.25 -0.25
N ARG A 125 -16.81 16.93 -0.76
CA ARG A 125 -15.82 16.33 -1.67
C ARG A 125 -14.84 15.40 -0.96
N VAL A 126 -15.03 15.17 0.34
CA VAL A 126 -14.18 14.37 1.21
C VAL A 126 -15.02 13.43 2.04
N ILE A 127 -14.62 12.15 2.12
CA ILE A 127 -15.18 11.18 3.06
C ILE A 127 -14.05 10.69 3.95
N ASN A 128 -14.13 11.02 5.24
CA ASN A 128 -13.13 10.64 6.23
C ASN A 128 -13.12 9.12 6.48
N PRO A 129 -11.99 8.56 6.93
CA PRO A 129 -11.94 7.18 7.39
C PRO A 129 -12.98 6.91 8.47
N ASN A 130 -13.63 5.74 8.40
CA ASN A 130 -14.68 5.30 9.33
C ASN A 130 -15.81 6.31 9.54
N SER A 131 -16.19 7.03 8.47
CA SER A 131 -17.25 8.04 8.51
C SER A 131 -18.29 7.83 7.42
N GLU A 132 -19.43 8.48 7.59
CA GLU A 132 -20.50 8.57 6.60
C GLU A 132 -20.56 9.96 6.02
N GLN A 133 -20.95 10.05 4.74
CA GLN A 133 -21.23 11.30 4.08
C GLN A 133 -22.47 11.17 3.21
N THR A 134 -23.39 12.12 3.37
CA THR A 134 -24.59 12.24 2.57
C THR A 134 -24.37 13.18 1.39
N PHE A 135 -24.94 12.78 0.24
CA PHE A 135 -24.96 13.52 -1.01
C PHE A 135 -26.41 13.68 -1.47
N ILE A 136 -26.79 14.88 -1.89
CA ILE A 136 -28.18 15.26 -2.20
C ILE A 136 -28.27 15.73 -3.65
N VAL A 137 -29.25 15.26 -4.40
CA VAL A 137 -29.54 15.81 -5.74
C VAL A 137 -30.54 16.96 -5.59
N GLU A 138 -30.02 18.19 -5.63
CA GLU A 138 -30.82 19.41 -5.49
C GLU A 138 -31.48 19.81 -6.82
N GLU A 139 -32.53 19.09 -7.22
CA GLU A 139 -33.36 19.49 -8.36
C GLU A 139 -34.84 19.54 -8.00
N SER A 140 -35.39 20.76 -8.02
CA SER A 140 -36.81 21.03 -7.88
C SER A 140 -37.54 20.56 -9.14
N GLY A 141 -37.85 19.27 -9.20
CA GLY A 141 -38.42 18.69 -10.41
C GLY A 141 -38.29 17.18 -10.48
N LEU A 142 -37.58 16.53 -9.55
CA LEU A 142 -37.45 15.08 -9.56
C LEU A 142 -38.74 14.37 -9.12
N SER A 143 -38.95 13.21 -9.73
CA SER A 143 -39.96 12.25 -9.31
C SER A 143 -39.65 11.75 -7.90
N LEU A 144 -40.68 11.65 -7.05
CA LEU A 144 -40.57 11.00 -5.74
C LEU A 144 -40.71 9.48 -5.82
N LEU A 145 -40.88 8.94 -7.03
CA LEU A 145 -40.93 7.50 -7.26
C LEU A 145 -39.53 6.99 -7.62
N ILE A 146 -39.05 6.05 -6.81
CA ILE A 146 -37.86 5.26 -7.09
C ILE A 146 -38.27 4.13 -8.03
N PHE A 147 -37.43 3.81 -9.00
CA PHE A 147 -37.64 2.61 -9.82
C PHE A 147 -36.91 1.42 -9.20
N GLU A 148 -37.36 0.21 -9.54
CA GLU A 148 -36.92 -1.04 -8.88
C GLU A 148 -35.40 -1.19 -8.81
N GLU A 149 -34.66 -0.63 -9.78
CA GLU A 149 -33.21 -0.69 -9.85
C GLU A 149 -32.61 0.66 -10.20
N THR A 150 -32.34 1.52 -9.21
CA THR A 150 -31.78 2.87 -9.38
C THR A 150 -30.25 2.87 -9.39
N PRO A 151 -29.59 3.17 -10.53
CA PRO A 151 -28.13 3.24 -10.57
C PRO A 151 -27.57 4.45 -9.83
N ALA A 152 -26.46 4.23 -9.15
CA ALA A 152 -25.65 5.23 -8.49
C ALA A 152 -24.18 5.01 -8.85
N THR A 153 -23.43 6.09 -9.04
CA THR A 153 -21.99 6.03 -9.30
C THR A 153 -21.28 6.95 -8.32
N ILE A 154 -20.21 6.46 -7.72
CA ILE A 154 -19.31 7.25 -6.88
C ILE A 154 -17.90 7.14 -7.44
N SER A 155 -17.22 8.27 -7.55
CA SER A 155 -15.80 8.33 -7.89
C SER A 155 -15.04 9.10 -6.82
N TRP A 156 -13.80 8.70 -6.57
CA TRP A 156 -12.95 9.32 -5.56
C TRP A 156 -11.46 9.14 -5.88
N GLU A 157 -10.64 9.96 -5.22
CA GLU A 157 -9.19 9.88 -5.26
C GLU A 157 -8.67 9.55 -3.85
N THR A 158 -7.58 8.78 -3.77
CA THR A 158 -6.88 8.48 -2.52
C THR A 158 -5.61 9.31 -2.40
N LEU A 159 -5.05 9.40 -1.19
CA LEU A 159 -3.80 10.14 -0.95
C LEU A 159 -2.60 9.57 -1.71
N SER A 160 -2.67 8.32 -2.19
CA SER A 160 -1.65 7.76 -3.07
C SER A 160 -1.77 8.24 -4.52
N GLY A 161 -2.75 9.08 -4.84
CA GLY A 161 -3.07 9.55 -6.20
C GLY A 161 -3.88 8.55 -7.02
N ALA A 162 -4.31 7.43 -6.44
CA ALA A 162 -5.12 6.45 -7.17
C ALA A 162 -6.56 6.93 -7.28
N LYS A 163 -7.15 6.78 -8.47
CA LYS A 163 -8.52 7.17 -8.77
C LYS A 163 -9.39 5.91 -8.88
N TYR A 164 -10.60 5.98 -8.35
CA TYR A 164 -11.53 4.88 -8.32
C TYR A 164 -12.91 5.35 -8.74
N GLU A 165 -13.67 4.44 -9.35
CA GLU A 165 -15.09 4.58 -9.62
C GLU A 165 -15.81 3.29 -9.24
N ALA A 166 -16.93 3.41 -8.54
CA ALA A 166 -17.80 2.29 -8.20
C ALA A 166 -19.23 2.58 -8.67
N LYS A 167 -19.82 1.59 -9.35
CA LYS A 167 -21.19 1.62 -9.85
C LYS A 167 -22.05 0.67 -9.04
N TRP A 168 -23.15 1.19 -8.53
CA TRP A 168 -24.08 0.51 -7.65
C TRP A 168 -25.48 0.54 -8.24
N ILE A 169 -26.29 -0.48 -7.94
CA ILE A 169 -27.74 -0.45 -8.13
C ILE A 169 -28.38 -0.47 -6.75
N PHE A 170 -29.22 0.53 -6.49
CA PHE A 170 -30.17 0.51 -5.39
C PHE A 170 -31.45 -0.18 -5.83
N SER A 171 -31.96 -1.10 -5.04
CA SER A 171 -33.27 -1.70 -5.23
C SER A 171 -34.03 -1.72 -3.91
N GLN A 172 -35.34 -1.54 -3.98
CA GLN A 172 -36.21 -1.67 -2.82
C GLN A 172 -37.21 -2.79 -3.08
N ARG A 173 -37.17 -3.83 -2.25
CA ARG A 173 -38.11 -4.95 -2.36
C ARG A 173 -39.49 -4.51 -1.86
N ALA A 174 -40.52 -5.27 -2.25
CA ALA A 174 -41.89 -5.09 -1.75
C ALA A 174 -41.99 -5.20 -0.21
N SER A 175 -41.03 -5.85 0.45
CA SER A 175 -40.89 -5.91 1.91
C SER A 175 -40.39 -4.61 2.55
N GLY A 176 -39.97 -3.63 1.76
CA GLY A 176 -39.30 -2.41 2.20
C GLY A 176 -37.79 -2.58 2.43
N GLU A 177 -37.25 -3.78 2.22
CA GLU A 177 -35.80 -4.04 2.33
C GLU A 177 -35.05 -3.30 1.21
N GLU A 178 -34.12 -2.44 1.63
CA GLU A 178 -33.19 -1.74 0.76
C GLU A 178 -31.98 -2.63 0.46
N LEU A 179 -31.64 -2.77 -0.82
CA LEU A 179 -30.52 -3.57 -1.28
C LEU A 179 -29.64 -2.75 -2.21
N PHE A 180 -28.34 -2.73 -1.92
CA PHE A 180 -27.32 -2.17 -2.79
C PHE A 180 -26.48 -3.30 -3.40
N SER A 181 -26.50 -3.38 -4.72
CA SER A 181 -25.70 -4.34 -5.48
C SER A 181 -24.54 -3.61 -6.16
N LEU A 182 -23.31 -4.02 -5.88
CA LEU A 182 -22.13 -3.54 -6.60
C LEU A 182 -22.14 -4.16 -8.00
N LEU A 183 -22.12 -3.33 -9.03
CA LEU A 183 -21.97 -3.78 -10.42
C LEU A 183 -20.49 -3.90 -10.80
N GLU A 184 -19.75 -2.85 -10.48
CA GLU A 184 -18.39 -2.67 -10.95
C GLU A 184 -17.66 -1.73 -9.98
N GLU A 185 -16.43 -2.08 -9.62
CA GLU A 185 -15.48 -1.15 -8.99
C GLU A 185 -14.19 -1.20 -9.79
N THR A 186 -13.79 -0.04 -10.32
CA THR A 186 -12.68 0.07 -11.26
C THR A 186 -11.69 1.09 -10.76
N LYS A 187 -10.41 0.70 -10.73
CA LYS A 187 -9.30 1.63 -10.56
C LYS A 187 -9.04 2.31 -11.90
N ILE A 188 -9.20 3.63 -11.94
CA ILE A 188 -8.94 4.43 -13.13
C ILE A 188 -7.44 4.69 -13.17
N GLU A 189 -6.72 3.98 -14.03
CA GLU A 189 -5.32 4.26 -14.33
C GLU A 189 -5.26 5.45 -15.31
N GLU A 190 -4.43 6.45 -15.00
CA GLU A 190 -4.08 7.54 -15.94
C GLU A 190 -3.02 7.07 -16.95
#